data_AF-A0A7W4BKH0-F1
#
_entry.id   AF-A0A7W4BKH0-F1
#
_cell.length_a   1.000
_cell.length_b   1.000
_cell.length_c   1.000
_cell.angle_alpha   90.00
_cell.angle_beta   90.00
_cell.angle_gamma   90.00
#
_symmetry.space_group_name_H-M   'P 1'
#
loop_
_entity.id
_entity.type
_entity.pdbx_description
1 polymer ?
#
loop_
_entity_poly.entity_id
_entity_poly.type
_entity_poly.pdbx_seq_one_letter_code
_entity_poly.pdbx_strand_id
1 'polypeptide(L)'
;MQIHKPLGQPIASPSEPTVKSNDTTGYRLSEKELDNISGRETKEKAEKEANSDMPDHIAKMIEQLKKIKEQIEQQKEQLEKLKALDNQQDEAVKAQVEAQTNMIVSMQAQMGSLVQTIAEAMKEAGITDTGALVSAMV
;
A
#
# COMPACT_ATOMS: atom_id res chain seq x y z
N MET A 1 39.66 -35.05 -41.73
CA MET A 1 40.46 -34.70 -40.52
C MET A 1 40.19 -33.22 -40.25
N GLN A 2 39.32 -32.88 -39.29
CA GLN A 2 39.69 -32.35 -37.95
C GLN A 2 40.70 -31.18 -38.07
N ILE A 3 40.43 -29.93 -37.66
CA ILE A 3 40.05 -29.45 -36.31
C ILE A 3 39.62 -27.96 -36.31
N HIS A 4 38.88 -27.60 -35.26
CA HIS A 4 38.16 -26.35 -34.96
C HIS A 4 38.99 -25.09 -34.62
N LYS A 5 38.44 -23.94 -35.05
CA LYS A 5 38.01 -22.69 -34.35
C LYS A 5 38.90 -22.06 -33.23
N PRO A 6 39.02 -20.71 -33.18
CA PRO A 6 40.07 -20.00 -32.44
C PRO A 6 39.62 -19.51 -31.06
N LEU A 7 40.55 -19.43 -30.11
CA LEU A 7 40.37 -18.69 -28.86
C LEU A 7 41.73 -18.22 -28.33
N GLY A 8 41.83 -16.96 -27.92
CA GLY A 8 42.93 -16.48 -27.09
C GLY A 8 43.35 -15.04 -27.37
N GLN A 9 42.63 -14.07 -26.79
CA GLN A 9 43.26 -12.83 -26.34
C GLN A 9 44.31 -13.19 -25.25
N PRO A 10 45.35 -12.35 -25.05
CA PRO A 10 45.35 -11.66 -23.76
C PRO A 10 45.92 -10.22 -23.79
N ILE A 11 45.35 -9.43 -22.86
CA ILE A 11 45.91 -8.35 -22.00
C ILE A 11 46.52 -7.07 -22.61
N ALA A 12 45.86 -5.93 -22.30
CA ALA A 12 46.32 -4.90 -21.35
C ALA A 12 45.69 -3.51 -21.65
N SER A 13 44.99 -2.93 -20.67
CA SER A 13 44.54 -1.51 -20.61
C SER A 13 45.72 -0.54 -20.48
N PRO A 14 45.53 0.78 -20.30
CA PRO A 14 44.45 1.72 -20.70
C PRO A 14 45.02 2.95 -21.46
N SER A 15 44.17 3.80 -22.07
CA SER A 15 44.33 5.28 -22.16
C SER A 15 43.36 5.91 -23.19
N GLU A 16 42.31 6.57 -22.66
CA GLU A 16 41.73 7.89 -23.07
C GLU A 16 41.28 8.15 -24.54
N PRO A 17 40.57 9.26 -24.87
CA PRO A 17 39.63 10.12 -24.11
C PRO A 17 38.33 10.42 -24.93
N THR A 18 37.56 11.43 -24.49
CA THR A 18 36.40 12.08 -25.14
C THR A 18 35.06 11.40 -24.83
N VAL A 19 34.08 12.09 -24.22
CA VAL A 19 33.29 13.14 -24.86
C VAL A 19 32.89 14.24 -23.86
N LYS A 20 33.05 15.49 -24.31
CA LYS A 20 32.49 16.70 -23.71
C LYS A 20 30.98 16.76 -23.96
N SER A 21 30.19 17.01 -22.92
CA SER A 21 28.88 17.67 -23.03
C SER A 21 28.61 18.37 -21.70
N ASN A 22 28.92 19.66 -21.60
CA ASN A 22 28.02 20.79 -21.82
C ASN A 22 27.00 20.97 -20.69
N ASP A 23 27.23 22.06 -19.95
CA ASP A 23 26.31 22.87 -19.15
C ASP A 23 25.01 22.22 -18.67
N THR A 24 25.02 21.84 -17.40
CA THR A 24 23.92 22.06 -16.46
C THR A 24 24.49 21.65 -15.11
N THR A 25 24.53 22.57 -14.15
CA THR A 25 24.73 22.25 -12.73
C THR A 25 23.70 21.19 -12.35
N GLY A 26 24.09 19.93 -12.50
CA GLY A 26 23.33 18.75 -12.12
C GLY A 26 23.36 18.67 -10.61
N TYR A 27 22.66 19.60 -9.96
CA TYR A 27 22.30 19.47 -8.56
C TYR A 27 21.35 18.28 -8.49
N ARG A 28 21.95 17.09 -8.34
CA ARG A 28 21.22 15.86 -8.11
C ARG A 28 20.68 15.97 -6.70
N LEU A 29 19.41 16.35 -6.63
CA LEU A 29 18.63 16.42 -5.41
C LEU A 29 18.95 15.17 -4.58
N SER A 30 19.44 15.40 -3.36
CA SER A 30 19.65 14.29 -2.42
C SER A 30 18.29 13.63 -2.14
N GLU A 31 18.28 12.37 -1.73
CA GLU A 31 17.04 11.65 -1.40
C GLU A 31 16.14 12.44 -0.43
N LYS A 32 16.77 13.20 0.46
CA LYS A 32 16.13 14.13 1.41
C LYS A 32 15.47 15.35 0.75
N GLU A 33 16.04 15.84 -0.34
CA GLU A 33 15.48 16.97 -1.08
C GLU A 33 14.34 16.51 -1.98
N LEU A 34 14.42 15.33 -2.59
CA LEU A 34 13.31 14.71 -3.34
C LEU A 34 12.06 14.47 -2.49
N ASP A 35 12.25 14.12 -1.20
CA ASP A 35 11.15 13.95 -0.24
C ASP A 35 10.37 15.25 -0.02
N ASN A 36 11.09 16.38 0.09
CA ASN A 36 10.52 17.71 0.32
C ASN A 36 9.72 18.25 -0.87
N ILE A 37 10.06 17.88 -2.11
CA ILE A 37 9.37 18.34 -3.33
C ILE A 37 8.14 17.49 -3.67
N SER A 38 8.06 16.26 -3.14
CA SER A 38 6.95 15.33 -3.44
C SER A 38 5.63 15.75 -2.79
N GLY A 39 5.56 16.86 -2.03
CA GLY A 39 4.33 17.33 -1.41
C GLY A 39 3.73 16.36 -0.39
N ARG A 40 4.48 15.32 0.02
CA ARG A 40 4.06 14.35 1.04
C ARG A 40 4.38 14.82 2.46
N GLU A 41 5.38 15.69 2.64
CA GLU A 41 5.75 16.20 3.96
C GLU A 41 4.72 17.17 4.58
N THR A 42 3.87 17.83 3.77
CA THR A 42 2.89 18.78 4.32
C THR A 42 1.60 18.13 4.82
N LYS A 43 1.34 16.85 4.51
CA LYS A 43 0.22 16.13 5.10
C LYS A 43 0.61 15.46 6.42
N GLU A 44 1.85 14.96 6.51
CA GLU A 44 2.34 14.32 7.74
C GLU A 44 2.51 15.32 8.90
N LYS A 45 2.86 16.59 8.62
CA LYS A 45 3.00 17.61 9.67
C LYS A 45 1.66 18.10 10.25
N ALA A 46 0.62 18.24 9.43
CA ALA A 46 -0.68 18.70 9.92
C ALA A 46 -1.44 17.62 10.73
N GLU A 47 -1.17 16.34 10.49
CA GLU A 47 -1.77 15.23 11.26
C GLU A 47 -1.01 14.93 12.57
N LYS A 48 0.30 15.24 12.64
CA LYS A 48 1.11 15.08 13.86
C LYS A 48 0.73 16.04 14.99
N GLU A 49 0.23 17.23 14.68
CA GLU A 49 -0.11 18.25 15.68
C GLU A 49 -1.55 18.09 16.24
N ALA A 50 -2.40 17.27 15.61
CA ALA A 50 -3.72 16.90 16.13
C ALA A 50 -3.74 15.54 16.88
N ASN A 51 -2.70 14.73 16.73
CA ASN A 51 -2.57 13.38 17.32
C ASN A 51 -1.42 13.28 18.34
N SER A 52 -1.18 14.30 19.15
CA SER A 52 -0.12 14.23 20.18
C SER A 52 -0.41 13.22 21.31
N ASP A 53 -1.58 12.59 21.31
CA ASP A 53 -2.00 11.60 22.32
C ASP A 53 -2.05 10.15 21.78
N MET A 54 -1.98 9.94 20.45
CA MET A 54 -2.15 8.62 19.83
C MET A 54 -0.80 8.02 19.40
N PRO A 55 -0.39 6.84 19.92
CA PRO A 55 0.79 6.12 19.47
C PRO A 55 0.75 5.80 17.98
N ASP A 56 1.90 5.98 17.31
CA ASP A 56 2.13 5.69 15.89
C ASP A 56 1.61 4.31 15.45
N HIS A 57 1.80 3.29 16.31
CA HIS A 57 1.34 1.94 16.03
C HIS A 57 -0.20 1.86 15.92
N ILE A 58 -0.92 2.59 16.78
CA ILE A 58 -2.39 2.57 16.77
C ILE A 58 -2.94 3.39 15.60
N ALA A 59 -2.32 4.53 15.29
CA ALA A 59 -2.66 5.31 14.10
C ALA A 59 -2.54 4.47 12.81
N LYS A 60 -1.48 3.67 12.68
CA LYS A 60 -1.29 2.75 11.54
C LYS A 60 -2.37 1.66 11.48
N MET A 61 -2.75 1.09 12.63
CA MET A 61 -3.86 0.12 12.66
C MET A 61 -5.19 0.76 12.25
N ILE A 62 -5.47 2.00 12.67
CA ILE A 62 -6.67 2.74 12.24
C ILE A 62 -6.63 3.02 10.74
N GLU A 63 -5.46 3.32 10.16
CA GLU A 63 -5.31 3.46 8.71
C GLU A 63 -5.58 2.14 7.97
N GLN A 64 -5.06 1.02 8.49
CA GLN A 64 -5.36 -0.30 7.96
C GLN A 64 -6.86 -0.62 8.02
N LEU A 65 -7.56 -0.19 9.09
CA LEU A 65 -8.99 -0.35 9.23
C LEU A 65 -9.75 0.38 8.11
N LYS A 66 -9.37 1.62 7.80
CA LYS A 66 -9.95 2.39 6.69
C LYS A 66 -9.74 1.69 5.35
N LYS A 67 -8.56 1.12 5.12
CA LYS A 67 -8.26 0.37 3.90
C LYS A 67 -9.12 -0.88 3.76
N ILE A 68 -9.30 -1.65 4.83
CA ILE A 68 -10.16 -2.84 4.82
C ILE A 68 -11.62 -2.43 4.56
N LYS A 69 -12.10 -1.35 5.17
CA LYS A 69 -13.44 -0.81 4.91
C LYS A 69 -13.64 -0.46 3.44
N GLU A 70 -12.73 0.29 2.84
CA GLU A 70 -12.79 0.66 1.43
C GLU A 70 -12.80 -0.59 0.51
N GLN A 71 -11.99 -1.59 0.83
CA GLN A 71 -11.99 -2.87 0.11
C GLN A 71 -13.34 -3.60 0.23
N ILE A 72 -13.96 -3.61 1.41
CA ILE A 72 -15.29 -4.20 1.63
C ILE A 72 -16.32 -3.47 0.76
N GLU A 73 -16.30 -2.14 0.71
CA GLU A 73 -17.23 -1.35 -0.10
C GLU A 73 -17.07 -1.65 -1.60
N GLN A 74 -15.83 -1.70 -2.09
CA GLN A 74 -15.54 -2.08 -3.48
C GLN A 74 -16.04 -3.50 -3.81
N GLN A 75 -15.80 -4.46 -2.91
CA GLN A 75 -16.26 -5.84 -3.10
C GLN A 75 -17.79 -5.96 -3.04
N LYS A 76 -18.46 -5.18 -2.18
CA LYS A 76 -19.93 -5.12 -2.14
C LYS A 76 -20.49 -4.56 -3.44
N GLU A 77 -19.92 -3.48 -3.98
CA GLU A 77 -20.37 -2.93 -5.26
C GLU A 77 -20.20 -3.94 -6.40
N GLN A 78 -19.08 -4.66 -6.43
CA GLN A 78 -18.87 -5.73 -7.39
C GLN A 78 -19.87 -6.88 -7.21
N LEU A 79 -20.18 -7.25 -5.97
CA LEU A 79 -21.17 -8.27 -5.67
C LEU A 79 -22.57 -7.85 -6.12
N GLU A 80 -22.93 -6.58 -5.97
CA GLU A 80 -24.21 -6.04 -6.47
C GLU A 80 -24.28 -6.09 -8.00
N LYS A 81 -23.20 -5.71 -8.69
CA LYS A 81 -23.11 -5.85 -10.16
C LYS A 81 -23.26 -7.31 -10.58
N LEU A 82 -22.62 -8.23 -9.86
CA LEU A 82 -22.71 -9.66 -10.11
C LEU A 82 -24.14 -10.19 -9.88
N LYS A 83 -24.82 -9.71 -8.84
CA LYS A 83 -26.21 -10.07 -8.52
C LYS A 83 -27.22 -9.48 -9.50
N ALA A 84 -26.89 -8.36 -10.14
CA ALA A 84 -27.73 -7.70 -11.13
C ALA A 84 -27.66 -8.35 -12.53
N LEU A 85 -26.75 -9.31 -12.76
CA LEU A 85 -26.67 -10.06 -14.01
C LEU A 85 -27.91 -10.96 -14.19
N ASP A 86 -28.52 -10.95 -15.37
CA ASP A 86 -29.72 -11.74 -15.69
C ASP A 86 -29.48 -13.27 -15.57
N ASN A 87 -28.22 -13.71 -15.68
CA ASN A 87 -27.81 -15.11 -15.62
C ASN A 87 -27.56 -15.63 -14.18
N GLN A 88 -28.29 -15.13 -13.17
CA GLN A 88 -28.16 -15.60 -11.77
C GLN A 88 -28.38 -17.12 -11.57
N GLN A 89 -29.03 -17.78 -12.53
CA GLN A 89 -29.28 -19.23 -12.48
C GLN A 89 -28.09 -20.06 -12.93
N ASP A 90 -27.09 -19.45 -13.57
CA ASP A 90 -25.87 -20.11 -13.99
C ASP A 90 -25.03 -20.51 -12.76
N GLU A 91 -24.61 -21.77 -12.70
CA GLU A 91 -23.82 -22.30 -11.57
C GLU A 91 -22.49 -21.57 -11.40
N ALA A 92 -21.85 -21.11 -12.47
CA ALA A 92 -20.60 -20.36 -12.39
C ALA A 92 -20.83 -18.97 -11.79
N VAL A 93 -21.94 -18.31 -12.13
CA VAL A 93 -22.33 -17.02 -11.55
C VAL A 93 -22.64 -17.17 -10.07
N LYS A 94 -23.39 -18.22 -9.66
CA LYS A 94 -23.66 -18.51 -8.25
C LYS A 94 -22.38 -18.76 -7.46
N ALA A 95 -21.49 -19.61 -7.97
CA ALA A 95 -20.22 -19.88 -7.31
C ALA A 95 -19.37 -18.60 -7.14
N GLN A 96 -19.41 -17.69 -8.12
CA GLN A 96 -18.71 -16.41 -8.04
C GLN A 96 -19.34 -15.47 -7.00
N VAL A 97 -20.67 -15.40 -6.93
CA VAL A 97 -21.41 -14.64 -5.90
C VAL A 97 -21.08 -15.17 -4.51
N GLU A 98 -21.06 -16.49 -4.32
CA GLU A 98 -20.70 -17.12 -3.03
C GLU A 98 -19.24 -16.85 -2.67
N ALA A 99 -18.30 -16.99 -3.60
CA ALA A 99 -16.88 -16.72 -3.37
C ALA A 99 -16.65 -15.25 -2.94
N GLN A 100 -17.30 -14.31 -3.61
CA GLN A 100 -17.19 -12.90 -3.29
C GLN A 100 -17.90 -12.54 -1.97
N THR A 101 -19.02 -13.20 -1.67
CA THR A 101 -19.68 -13.08 -0.36
C THR A 101 -18.77 -13.58 0.76
N ASN A 102 -18.14 -14.74 0.59
CA ASN A 102 -17.19 -15.30 1.56
C ASN A 102 -15.97 -14.39 1.75
N MET A 103 -15.47 -13.77 0.68
CA MET A 103 -14.38 -12.79 0.76
C MET A 103 -14.79 -11.58 1.60
N ILE A 104 -15.98 -11.01 1.36
CA ILE A 104 -16.51 -9.88 2.15
C ILE A 104 -16.64 -10.26 3.62
N VAL A 105 -17.18 -11.44 3.92
CA VAL A 105 -17.32 -11.94 5.30
C VAL A 105 -15.95 -12.08 5.97
N SER A 106 -14.96 -12.63 5.26
CA SER A 106 -13.58 -12.72 5.77
C SER A 106 -12.98 -11.34 6.05
N MET A 107 -13.17 -10.37 5.15
CA MET A 107 -12.69 -9.00 5.35
C MET A 107 -13.40 -8.31 6.53
N GLN A 108 -14.71 -8.54 6.72
CA GLN A 108 -15.45 -8.03 7.87
C GLN A 108 -14.95 -8.65 9.18
N ALA A 109 -14.59 -9.93 9.19
CA ALA A 109 -13.98 -10.58 10.33
C ALA A 109 -12.58 -9.99 10.65
N GLN A 110 -11.76 -9.73 9.62
CA GLN A 110 -10.48 -9.05 9.77
C GLN A 110 -10.65 -7.62 10.31
N MET A 111 -11.65 -6.89 9.79
CA MET A 111 -12.01 -5.56 10.28
C MET A 111 -12.37 -5.62 11.77
N GLY A 112 -13.24 -6.55 12.18
CA GLY A 112 -13.63 -6.72 13.59
C GLY A 112 -12.46 -7.09 14.50
N SER A 113 -11.57 -7.98 14.06
CA SER A 113 -10.35 -8.33 14.79
C SER A 113 -9.44 -7.13 14.96
N LEU A 114 -9.25 -6.32 13.90
CA LEU A 114 -8.40 -5.14 13.94
C LEU A 114 -8.98 -4.06 14.86
N VAL A 115 -10.31 -3.85 14.84
CA VAL A 115 -11.00 -2.96 15.79
C VAL A 115 -10.74 -3.39 17.23
N GLN A 116 -10.82 -4.69 17.51
CA GLN A 116 -10.55 -5.21 18.85
C GLN A 116 -9.09 -4.99 19.25
N THR A 117 -8.12 -5.32 18.37
CA THR A 117 -6.70 -5.08 18.62
C THR A 117 -6.40 -3.60 18.82
N ILE A 118 -7.04 -2.71 18.07
CA ILE A 118 -6.93 -1.26 18.27
C ILE A 118 -7.48 -0.88 19.64
N ALA A 119 -8.69 -1.31 20.00
CA ALA A 119 -9.31 -0.99 21.28
C ALA A 119 -8.47 -1.49 22.48
N GLU A 120 -7.86 -2.66 22.37
CA GLU A 120 -6.93 -3.19 23.36
C GLU A 120 -5.66 -2.34 23.45
N ALA A 121 -5.00 -2.04 22.33
CA ALA A 121 -3.82 -1.19 22.32
C ALA A 121 -4.11 0.24 22.84
N MET A 122 -5.30 0.77 22.56
CA MET A 122 -5.76 2.06 23.09
C MET A 122 -5.90 2.02 24.60
N LYS A 123 -6.53 0.97 25.13
CA LYS A 123 -6.67 0.74 26.57
C LYS A 123 -5.31 0.59 27.25
N GLU A 124 -4.38 -0.16 26.66
CA GLU A 124 -3.02 -0.35 27.19
C GLU A 124 -2.21 0.94 27.18
N ALA A 125 -2.39 1.77 26.15
CA ALA A 125 -1.77 3.09 26.06
C ALA A 125 -2.46 4.15 26.94
N GLY A 126 -3.54 3.82 27.65
CA GLY A 126 -4.29 4.75 28.50
C GLY A 126 -5.17 5.72 27.72
N ILE A 127 -5.42 5.46 26.44
CA ILE A 127 -6.18 6.33 25.54
C ILE A 127 -7.66 6.06 25.72
N THR A 128 -8.36 7.07 26.22
CA THR A 128 -9.81 7.00 26.46
C THR A 128 -10.63 7.59 25.31
N ASP A 129 -10.00 8.37 24.43
CA ASP A 129 -10.64 8.89 23.23
C ASP A 129 -10.74 7.79 22.16
N THR A 130 -11.96 7.29 21.93
CA THR A 130 -12.25 6.32 20.86
C THR A 130 -12.75 6.98 19.58
N GLY A 131 -12.72 8.33 19.50
CA GLY A 131 -13.29 9.10 18.40
C GLY A 131 -12.65 8.76 17.05
N ALA A 132 -11.32 8.58 17.02
CA ALA A 132 -10.59 8.19 15.82
C ALA A 132 -10.99 6.79 15.31
N LEU A 133 -11.20 5.83 16.22
CA LEU A 133 -11.62 4.47 15.89
C LEU A 133 -13.07 4.46 15.37
N VAL A 134 -13.98 5.17 16.05
CA VAL A 134 -15.38 5.29 15.61
C VAL A 134 -15.47 5.98 14.25
N SER A 135 -14.69 7.04 14.02
CA SER A 135 -14.66 7.77 12.74
C SER A 135 -14.13 6.93 11.58
N ALA A 136 -13.31 5.91 11.85
CA ALA A 136 -12.87 4.96 10.83
C ALA A 136 -13.92 3.88 10.52
N MET A 137 -14.92 3.69 11.39
CA MET A 137 -16.01 2.73 11.21
C MET A 137 -17.26 3.35 10.57
N VAL A 138 -17.63 4.57 10.97
CA VAL A 138 -18.75 5.35 10.38
C VAL A 138 -18.41 5.80 8.97
#